data_AF-A0A1S2P3B8-F1
#
_entry.id   AF-A0A1S2P3B8-F1
#
_cell.length_a   1.000
_cell.length_b   1.000
_cell.length_c   1.000
_cell.angle_alpha   90.00
_cell.angle_beta   90.00
_cell.angle_gamma   90.00
#
_symmetry.space_group_name_H-M   'P 1'
#
loop_
_entity.id
_entity.type
_entity.pdbx_description
1 polymer ?
#
loop_
_entity_poly.entity_id
_entity_poly.type
_entity_poly.pdbx_seq_one_letter_code
_entity_poly.pdbx_strand_id
1 'polypeptide(L)'
;MGLSRAELFAAIRRDKRLDPELSQRALAEKYGVHRRTVRQALLSAVPPPRKKPAPRATVLDPAKPWIDDMLREDASAPRKQKHTARRIHQRLAQEYDFDLVSYSTVCDYVLARRPQIEAEVLEGRRHLTGMVPQVHLPGEEAEVDFADVWVRLAGQVVKCHLFTLRLSYSGKAVHRPVDRTIGVSSSVMAG
;
A
#
# COMPACT_ATOMS: atom_id res chain seq x y z
N MET A 1 35.67 -11.90 -25.54
CA MET A 1 34.25 -11.72 -25.22
C MET A 1 33.50 -12.98 -25.62
N GLY A 2 32.83 -13.66 -24.69
CA GLY A 2 32.03 -14.84 -25.01
C GLY A 2 30.69 -14.44 -25.65
N LEU A 3 30.18 -15.24 -26.58
CA LEU A 3 28.85 -15.07 -27.19
C LEU A 3 27.78 -15.01 -26.10
N SER A 4 26.86 -14.06 -26.20
CA SER A 4 25.65 -14.07 -25.37
C SER A 4 24.80 -15.31 -25.66
N ARG A 5 23.90 -15.67 -24.74
CA ARG A 5 23.06 -16.88 -24.89
C ARG A 5 22.20 -16.83 -26.16
N ALA A 6 21.75 -15.64 -26.57
CA ALA A 6 20.98 -15.44 -27.79
C ALA A 6 21.85 -15.60 -29.05
N GLU A 7 23.05 -15.02 -29.06
CA GLU A 7 23.99 -15.15 -30.18
C GLU A 7 24.46 -16.60 -30.37
N LEU A 8 24.69 -17.33 -29.27
CA LEU A 8 24.98 -18.75 -29.28
C LEU A 8 23.85 -19.56 -29.95
N PHE A 9 22.60 -19.29 -29.61
CA PHE A 9 21.44 -19.96 -30.21
C PHE A 9 21.30 -19.62 -31.70
N ALA A 10 21.58 -18.37 -32.08
CA ALA A 10 21.61 -17.96 -33.48
C ALA A 10 22.73 -18.65 -34.26
N ALA A 11 23.93 -18.77 -33.69
CA ALA A 11 25.08 -19.42 -34.30
C ALA A 11 24.81 -20.93 -34.52
N ILE A 12 24.34 -21.65 -33.50
CA ILE A 12 23.99 -23.07 -33.61
C ILE A 12 23.00 -23.32 -34.75
N ARG A 13 21.97 -22.48 -34.88
CA ARG A 13 20.98 -22.60 -35.95
C ARG A 13 21.52 -22.22 -37.32
N ARG A 14 22.43 -21.24 -37.39
CA ARG A 14 23.10 -20.88 -38.64
C ARG A 14 23.94 -22.05 -39.14
N ASP A 15 24.77 -22.64 -38.27
CA ASP A 15 25.63 -23.76 -38.65
C ASP A 15 24.85 -24.99 -39.04
N LYS A 16 23.76 -25.33 -38.31
CA LYS A 16 22.88 -26.45 -38.68
C LYS A 16 22.12 -26.20 -39.99
N ARG A 17 21.91 -24.94 -40.39
CA ARG A 17 21.29 -24.58 -41.67
C ARG A 17 22.27 -24.65 -42.83
N LEU A 18 23.52 -24.26 -42.60
CA LEU A 18 24.59 -24.32 -43.59
C LEU A 18 25.04 -25.75 -43.86
N ASP A 19 25.00 -26.61 -42.84
CA ASP A 19 25.33 -28.03 -42.94
C ASP A 19 24.25 -28.90 -42.26
N PRO A 20 23.27 -29.40 -43.04
CA PRO A 20 22.20 -30.26 -42.54
C PRO A 20 22.68 -31.62 -41.99
N GLU A 21 23.83 -32.12 -42.43
CA GLU A 21 24.39 -33.40 -41.98
C GLU A 21 25.13 -33.27 -40.64
N LEU A 22 25.46 -32.03 -40.23
CA LEU A 22 26.18 -31.80 -38.98
C LEU A 22 25.41 -32.34 -37.77
N SER A 23 26.01 -33.29 -37.06
CA SER A 23 25.38 -33.89 -35.89
C SER A 23 25.25 -32.89 -34.73
N GLN A 24 24.22 -33.07 -33.89
CA GLN A 24 24.09 -32.27 -32.65
C GLN A 24 25.29 -32.43 -31.72
N ARG A 25 26.05 -33.53 -31.84
CA ARG A 25 27.29 -33.77 -31.09
C ARG A 25 28.42 -32.87 -31.59
N ALA A 26 28.61 -32.76 -32.90
CA ALA A 26 29.62 -31.88 -33.48
C ALA A 26 29.34 -30.40 -33.14
N LEU A 27 28.07 -29.99 -33.17
CA LEU A 27 27.67 -28.64 -32.71
C LEU A 27 27.96 -28.43 -31.21
N ALA A 28 27.68 -29.42 -30.37
CA ALA A 28 27.95 -29.35 -28.94
C ALA A 28 29.44 -29.19 -28.64
N GLU A 29 30.30 -29.95 -29.34
CA GLU A 29 31.75 -29.88 -29.24
C GLU A 29 32.29 -28.53 -29.77
N LYS A 30 31.81 -28.07 -30.94
CA LYS A 30 32.22 -26.79 -31.56
C LYS A 30 31.93 -25.57 -30.66
N TYR A 31 30.76 -25.53 -30.04
CA TYR A 31 30.36 -24.40 -29.20
C TYR A 31 30.65 -24.60 -27.71
N GLY A 32 31.21 -25.73 -27.30
CA GLY A 32 31.51 -26.03 -25.90
C GLY A 32 30.25 -26.10 -25.01
N VAL A 33 29.13 -26.57 -25.54
CA VAL A 33 27.84 -26.63 -24.83
C VAL A 33 27.31 -28.04 -24.72
N HIS A 34 26.48 -28.29 -23.69
CA HIS A 34 25.78 -29.56 -23.58
C HIS A 34 24.82 -29.79 -24.77
N ARG A 35 24.69 -31.03 -25.27
CA ARG A 35 23.79 -31.38 -26.39
C ARG A 35 22.33 -30.95 -26.17
N ARG A 36 21.89 -30.87 -24.91
CA ARG A 36 20.56 -30.32 -24.53
C ARG A 36 20.39 -28.87 -24.96
N THR A 37 21.44 -28.05 -24.87
CA THR A 37 21.43 -26.65 -25.31
C THR A 37 21.34 -26.55 -26.82
N VAL A 38 22.05 -27.40 -27.56
CA VAL A 38 21.93 -27.51 -29.02
C VAL A 38 20.50 -27.87 -29.41
N ARG A 39 19.91 -28.89 -28.79
CA ARG A 39 18.52 -29.28 -29.03
C ARG A 39 17.55 -28.14 -28.74
N GLN A 40 17.75 -27.39 -27.65
CA GLN A 40 16.93 -26.21 -27.34
C GLN A 40 17.06 -25.12 -28.40
N ALA A 41 18.27 -24.85 -28.88
CA ALA A 41 18.53 -23.86 -29.92
C ALA A 41 17.91 -24.25 -31.27
N LEU A 42 17.89 -25.54 -31.60
CA LEU A 42 17.23 -26.02 -32.82
C LEU A 42 15.70 -25.97 -32.70
N LEU A 43 15.14 -26.16 -31.51
CA LEU A 43 13.69 -26.08 -31.26
C LEU A 43 13.15 -24.65 -31.20
N SER A 44 13.91 -23.70 -30.64
CA SER A 44 13.45 -22.31 -30.47
C SER A 44 14.57 -21.30 -30.69
N ALA A 45 14.19 -20.19 -31.33
CA ALA A 45 15.05 -19.04 -31.53
C ALA A 45 15.46 -18.33 -30.25
N VAL A 46 14.53 -18.33 -29.30
CA VAL A 46 14.63 -17.56 -28.07
C VAL A 46 15.14 -18.50 -27.00
N PRO A 47 16.31 -18.23 -26.40
CA PRO A 47 16.78 -19.04 -25.29
C PRO A 47 15.76 -19.01 -24.16
N PRO A 48 15.49 -20.16 -23.52
CA PRO A 48 14.56 -20.18 -22.39
C PRO A 48 15.07 -19.25 -21.29
N PRO A 49 14.17 -18.52 -20.61
CA PRO A 49 14.57 -17.66 -19.51
C PRO A 49 15.28 -18.51 -18.45
N ARG A 50 16.31 -17.92 -17.85
CA ARG A 50 17.05 -18.59 -16.78
C ARG A 50 16.07 -18.89 -15.65
N LYS A 51 15.97 -20.17 -15.25
CA LYS A 51 15.23 -20.55 -14.06
C LYS A 51 15.82 -19.78 -12.89
N LYS A 52 15.02 -18.94 -12.24
CA LYS A 52 15.40 -18.32 -10.97
C LYS A 52 15.40 -19.45 -9.93
N PRO A 53 16.47 -19.60 -9.13
CA PRO A 53 16.42 -20.51 -8.00
C PRO A 53 15.25 -20.09 -7.09
N ALA A 54 14.61 -21.08 -6.47
CA ALA A 54 13.60 -20.79 -5.46
C ALA A 54 14.24 -19.92 -4.36
N PRO A 55 13.51 -18.92 -3.82
CA PRO A 55 13.99 -18.18 -2.68
C PRO A 55 14.26 -19.17 -1.54
N ARG A 56 15.46 -19.07 -0.93
CA ARG A 56 15.80 -19.90 0.22
C ARG A 56 15.00 -19.41 1.42
N ALA A 57 14.45 -20.33 2.19
CA ALA A 57 13.81 -19.97 3.45
C ALA A 57 14.84 -19.26 4.33
N THR A 58 14.48 -18.06 4.79
CA THR A 58 15.32 -17.30 5.73
C THR A 58 14.90 -17.63 7.16
N VAL A 59 15.83 -17.50 8.11
CA VAL A 59 15.53 -17.70 9.54
C VAL A 59 14.38 -16.79 9.98
N LEU A 60 14.20 -15.62 9.36
CA LEU A 60 13.12 -14.67 9.66
C LEU A 60 11.75 -15.09 9.14
N ASP A 61 11.65 -15.99 8.16
CA ASP A 61 10.39 -16.28 7.47
C ASP A 61 9.20 -16.61 8.40
N PRO A 62 9.37 -17.40 9.47
CA PRO A 62 8.28 -17.68 10.42
C PRO A 62 7.78 -16.44 11.17
N ALA A 63 8.64 -15.44 11.39
CA ALA A 63 8.31 -14.23 12.14
C ALA A 63 7.76 -13.08 11.28
N LYS A 64 7.84 -13.20 9.96
CA LYS A 64 7.33 -12.16 9.04
C LYS A 64 5.86 -11.80 9.29
N PRO A 65 4.93 -12.76 9.50
CA PRO A 65 3.53 -12.42 9.78
C PRO A 65 3.37 -11.58 11.04
N TRP A 66 4.08 -11.91 12.13
CA TRP A 66 4.01 -11.15 13.38
C TRP A 66 4.56 -9.74 13.22
N ILE A 67 5.67 -9.58 12.49
CA ILE A 67 6.23 -8.25 12.19
C ILE A 67 5.26 -7.45 11.33
N ASP A 68 4.67 -8.06 10.30
CA ASP A 68 3.70 -7.41 9.43
C ASP A 68 2.48 -6.91 10.21
N ASP A 69 1.97 -7.70 11.16
CA ASP A 69 0.83 -7.30 12.01
C ASP A 69 1.18 -6.09 12.90
N MET A 70 2.35 -6.11 13.56
CA MET A 70 2.83 -4.94 14.32
C MET A 70 2.98 -3.69 13.43
N LEU A 71 3.45 -3.86 12.19
CA LEU A 71 3.61 -2.75 11.25
C LEU A 71 2.27 -2.22 10.71
N ARG A 72 1.25 -3.08 10.58
CA ARG A 72 -0.12 -2.66 10.22
C ARG A 72 -0.77 -1.87 11.34
N GLU A 73 -0.62 -2.31 12.59
CA GLU A 73 -1.07 -1.56 13.77
C GLU A 73 -0.41 -0.17 13.82
N ASP A 74 0.92 -0.13 13.62
CA ASP A 74 1.71 1.10 13.53
C ASP A 74 1.20 2.08 12.47
N ALA A 75 0.64 1.60 11.35
CA ALA A 75 0.22 2.45 10.23
C ALA A 75 -0.88 3.45 10.65
N SER A 76 -1.71 3.07 11.62
CA SER A 76 -2.78 3.92 12.17
C SER A 76 -2.33 4.75 13.39
N ALA A 77 -1.19 4.41 13.99
CA ALA A 77 -0.72 5.03 15.23
C ALA A 77 -0.01 6.38 14.99
N PRO A 78 -0.13 7.34 15.92
CA PRO A 78 0.67 8.57 15.92
C PRO A 78 2.18 8.27 15.85
N ARG A 79 2.97 9.15 15.21
CA ARG A 79 4.42 8.93 14.98
C ARG A 79 5.21 8.48 16.22
N LYS A 80 4.86 9.00 17.40
CA LYS A 80 5.54 8.69 18.68
C LYS A 80 5.19 7.31 19.25
N GLN A 81 4.11 6.68 18.77
CA GLN A 81 3.61 5.39 19.24
C GLN A 81 3.98 4.22 18.30
N LYS A 82 4.56 4.51 17.13
CA LYS A 82 5.02 3.49 16.19
C LYS A 82 6.20 2.71 16.77
N HIS A 83 6.22 1.39 16.61
CA HIS A 83 7.28 0.54 17.08
C HIS A 83 8.59 0.82 16.31
N THR A 84 9.70 0.93 17.03
CA THR A 84 11.04 0.90 16.41
C THR A 84 11.44 -0.52 16.05
N ALA A 85 12.37 -0.71 15.10
CA ALA A 85 12.91 -2.04 14.79
C ALA A 85 13.46 -2.75 16.04
N ARG A 86 14.05 -2.00 16.98
CA ARG A 86 14.52 -2.53 18.26
C ARG A 86 13.37 -3.04 19.12
N ARG A 87 12.26 -2.30 19.19
CA ARG A 87 11.07 -2.73 19.95
C ARG A 87 10.45 -3.98 19.33
N ILE A 88 10.36 -4.04 17.99
CA ILE A 88 9.88 -5.22 17.27
C ILE A 88 10.77 -6.44 17.57
N HIS A 89 12.10 -6.30 17.47
CA HIS A 89 13.05 -7.37 17.79
C HIS A 89 12.90 -7.88 19.23
N GLN A 90 12.74 -6.99 20.21
CA GLN A 90 12.49 -7.37 21.60
C GLN A 90 11.15 -8.10 21.78
N ARG A 91 10.08 -7.63 21.13
CA ARG A 91 8.76 -8.29 21.19
C ARG A 91 8.79 -9.68 20.57
N LEU A 92 9.53 -9.88 19.48
CA LEU A 92 9.72 -11.22 18.88
C LEU A 92 10.32 -12.21 19.88
N ALA A 93 11.35 -11.79 20.63
CA ALA A 93 11.95 -12.64 21.65
C ALA A 93 11.04 -12.86 22.87
N GLN A 94 10.27 -11.84 23.28
CA GLN A 94 9.47 -11.87 24.52
C GLN A 94 8.09 -12.53 24.37
N GLU A 95 7.43 -12.33 23.22
CA GLU A 95 6.04 -12.75 22.99
C GLU A 95 5.95 -14.04 22.16
N TYR A 96 6.98 -14.34 21.37
CA TYR A 96 6.96 -15.43 20.38
C TYR A 96 8.15 -16.40 20.52
N ASP A 97 8.94 -16.27 21.59
CA ASP A 97 10.16 -17.07 21.84
C ASP A 97 11.10 -17.12 20.62
N PHE A 98 11.16 -16.01 19.86
CA PHE A 98 11.85 -15.93 18.59
C PHE A 98 13.13 -15.10 18.70
N ASP A 99 14.16 -15.70 19.30
CA ASP A 99 15.44 -15.07 19.67
C ASP A 99 16.61 -15.39 18.71
N LEU A 100 16.46 -16.41 17.86
CA LEU A 100 17.48 -16.87 16.91
C LEU A 100 17.82 -15.86 15.80
N VAL A 101 16.98 -14.84 15.60
CA VAL A 101 17.17 -13.85 14.54
C VAL A 101 17.93 -12.64 15.04
N SER A 102 18.94 -12.24 14.25
CA SER A 102 19.74 -11.06 14.53
C SER A 102 18.93 -9.77 14.37
N TYR A 103 19.28 -8.76 15.16
CA TYR A 103 18.68 -7.44 15.07
C TYR A 103 18.78 -6.82 13.66
N SER A 104 19.90 -7.02 12.96
CA SER A 104 20.09 -6.48 11.60
C SER A 104 19.10 -7.09 10.61
N THR A 105 18.84 -8.40 10.70
CA THR A 105 17.85 -9.07 9.83
C THR A 105 16.44 -8.54 10.04
N VAL A 106 16.05 -8.26 11.30
CA VAL A 106 14.76 -7.61 11.58
C VAL A 106 14.76 -6.18 11.05
N CYS A 107 15.83 -5.42 11.23
CA CYS A 107 15.96 -4.05 10.75
C CYS A 107 15.79 -3.96 9.22
N ASP A 108 16.54 -4.79 8.47
CA ASP A 108 16.48 -4.84 7.01
C ASP A 108 15.06 -5.16 6.51
N TYR A 109 14.40 -6.13 7.17
CA TYR A 109 13.02 -6.47 6.83
C TYR A 109 12.05 -5.34 7.14
N VAL A 110 12.12 -4.73 8.32
CA VAL A 110 11.25 -3.61 8.72
C VAL A 110 11.44 -2.41 7.80
N LEU A 111 12.68 -2.08 7.42
CA LEU A 111 13.01 -0.99 6.50
C LEU A 111 12.38 -1.22 5.12
N ALA A 112 12.42 -2.45 4.61
CA ALA A 112 11.83 -2.80 3.33
C ALA A 112 10.29 -2.88 3.39
N ARG A 113 9.74 -3.44 4.47
CA ARG A 113 8.33 -3.81 4.58
C ARG A 113 7.43 -2.67 5.03
N ARG A 114 7.89 -1.78 5.90
CA ARG A 114 7.10 -0.65 6.40
C ARG A 114 6.52 0.24 5.28
N PRO A 115 7.28 0.71 4.28
CA PRO A 115 6.71 1.53 3.20
C PRO A 115 5.72 0.76 2.32
N GLN A 116 5.88 -0.57 2.19
CA GLN A 116 4.95 -1.41 1.44
C GLN A 116 3.59 -1.48 2.15
N ILE A 117 3.59 -1.70 3.46
CA ILE A 117 2.36 -1.71 4.26
C ILE A 117 1.70 -0.32 4.25
N GLU A 118 2.48 0.76 4.34
CA GLU A 118 1.94 2.12 4.23
C GLU A 118 1.28 2.36 2.86
N ALA A 119 1.86 1.86 1.77
CA ALA A 119 1.25 1.90 0.45
C ALA A 119 -0.01 1.03 0.34
N GLU A 120 0.00 -0.20 0.85
CA GLU A 120 -1.17 -1.10 0.90
C GLU A 120 -2.34 -0.44 1.65
N VAL A 121 -2.07 0.21 2.79
CA VAL A 121 -3.08 0.95 3.57
C VAL A 121 -3.59 2.18 2.81
N LEU A 122 -2.71 2.90 2.11
CA LEU A 122 -3.08 4.07 1.31
C LEU A 122 -3.92 3.69 0.09
N GLU A 123 -3.59 2.59 -0.59
CA GLU A 123 -4.38 2.04 -1.69
C GLU A 123 -5.78 1.64 -1.23
N GLY A 124 -5.91 1.01 -0.05
CA GLY A 124 -7.22 0.73 0.56
C GLY A 124 -8.04 2.00 0.85
N ARG A 125 -7.38 3.12 1.12
CA ARG A 125 -7.98 4.44 1.35
C ARG A 125 -8.04 5.33 0.12
N ARG A 126 -7.73 4.82 -1.08
CA ARG A 126 -7.69 5.60 -2.32
C ARG A 126 -9.02 6.29 -2.65
N HIS A 127 -10.13 5.75 -2.16
CA HIS A 127 -11.46 6.34 -2.30
C HIS A 127 -11.67 7.60 -1.43
N LEU A 128 -10.81 7.87 -0.44
CA LEU A 128 -10.86 9.04 0.44
C LEU A 128 -9.88 10.15 0.04
N THR A 129 -8.95 9.88 -0.88
CA THR A 129 -7.88 10.81 -1.29
C THR A 129 -8.19 11.58 -2.58
N GLY A 130 -9.39 11.42 -3.15
CA GLY A 130 -9.86 12.27 -4.23
C GLY A 130 -10.48 13.56 -3.68
N MET A 131 -9.73 14.67 -3.68
CA MET A 131 -10.35 15.98 -3.59
C MET A 131 -10.83 16.37 -4.98
N VAL A 132 -12.15 16.37 -5.20
CA VAL A 132 -12.74 16.96 -6.40
C VAL A 132 -12.81 18.47 -6.15
N PRO A 133 -12.07 19.31 -6.91
CA PRO A 133 -12.20 20.76 -6.79
C PRO A 133 -13.63 21.13 -7.18
N GLN A 134 -14.42 21.58 -6.20
CA GLN A 134 -15.72 22.14 -6.49
C GLN A 134 -15.56 23.62 -6.83
N VAL A 135 -15.97 23.99 -8.03
CA VAL A 135 -16.03 25.38 -8.47
C VAL A 135 -17.49 25.79 -8.46
N HIS A 136 -17.80 26.79 -7.63
CA HIS A 136 -19.14 27.35 -7.47
C HIS A 136 -19.12 28.80 -7.90
N LEU A 137 -20.10 29.28 -8.66
CA LEU A 137 -20.26 30.71 -8.92
C LEU A 137 -20.84 31.41 -7.67
N PRO A 138 -20.63 32.74 -7.51
CA PRO A 138 -21.25 33.48 -6.43
C PRO A 138 -22.78 33.32 -6.43
N GLY A 139 -23.33 32.80 -5.33
CA GLY A 139 -24.78 32.61 -5.16
C GLY A 139 -25.38 31.38 -5.85
N GLU A 140 -24.57 30.54 -6.50
CA GLU A 140 -25.03 29.32 -7.17
C GLU A 140 -25.40 28.22 -6.18
N GLU A 141 -24.53 27.94 -5.21
CA GLU A 141 -24.73 26.87 -4.24
C GLU A 141 -24.39 27.32 -2.81
N ALA A 142 -25.15 26.77 -1.86
CA ALA A 142 -24.87 26.86 -0.44
C ALA A 142 -25.18 25.51 0.22
N GLU A 143 -24.30 25.09 1.11
CA GLU A 143 -24.49 23.89 1.92
C GLU A 143 -25.31 24.23 3.15
N VAL A 144 -26.27 23.38 3.48
CA VAL A 144 -27.10 23.48 4.68
C VAL A 144 -26.91 22.23 5.53
N ASP A 145 -26.64 22.42 6.81
CA ASP A 145 -26.48 21.34 7.78
C ASP A 145 -27.21 21.67 9.10
N PHE A 146 -27.53 20.61 9.85
CA PHE A 146 -28.12 20.68 11.18
C PHE A 146 -27.31 19.83 12.14
N ALA A 147 -26.85 20.43 13.23
CA ALA A 147 -26.13 19.73 14.28
C ALA A 147 -26.77 19.94 15.65
N ASP A 148 -26.76 18.90 16.49
CA ASP A 148 -27.15 19.03 17.88
C ASP A 148 -26.02 19.74 18.67
N VAL A 149 -26.37 20.80 19.40
CA VAL A 149 -25.44 21.52 20.28
C VAL A 149 -26.03 21.71 21.67
N TRP A 150 -25.20 21.67 22.70
CA TRP A 150 -25.59 21.93 24.08
C TRP A 150 -25.07 23.30 24.49
N VAL A 151 -25.99 24.21 24.81
CA VAL A 151 -25.67 25.60 25.16
C VAL A 151 -26.08 25.85 26.61
N ARG A 152 -25.27 26.62 27.34
CA ARG A 152 -25.64 27.06 28.69
C ARG A 152 -26.40 28.39 28.61
N LEU A 153 -27.69 28.37 28.94
CA LEU A 153 -28.56 29.54 28.98
C LEU A 153 -29.01 29.78 30.43
N ALA A 154 -28.74 30.97 30.97
CA ALA A 154 -29.07 31.34 32.36
C ALA A 154 -28.64 30.28 33.41
N GLY A 155 -27.48 29.66 33.22
CA GLY A 155 -26.93 28.62 34.10
C GLY A 155 -27.41 27.19 33.80
N GLN A 156 -28.49 27.00 33.05
CA GLN A 156 -29.02 25.69 32.66
C GLN A 156 -28.44 25.21 31.33
N VAL A 157 -28.21 23.90 31.19
CA VAL A 157 -27.75 23.29 29.95
C VAL A 157 -28.96 22.91 29.10
N VAL A 158 -29.08 23.49 27.92
CA VAL A 158 -30.19 23.29 27.00
C VAL A 158 -29.68 22.68 25.70
N LYS A 159 -30.40 21.69 25.16
CA LYS A 159 -30.11 21.11 23.84
C LYS A 159 -30.77 21.96 22.76
N CYS A 160 -29.98 22.49 21.84
CA CYS A 160 -30.44 23.25 20.68
C CYS A 160 -30.07 22.53 19.38
N HIS A 161 -30.80 22.83 18.32
CA HIS A 161 -30.45 22.43 16.97
C HIS A 161 -29.79 23.60 16.25
N LEU A 162 -28.52 23.46 15.88
CA LEU A 162 -27.76 24.46 15.16
C LEU A 162 -28.01 24.31 13.66
N PHE A 163 -28.79 25.22 13.09
CA PHE A 163 -28.82 25.40 11.64
C PHE A 163 -27.51 26.07 11.20
N THR A 164 -26.88 25.51 10.17
CA THR A 164 -25.69 26.07 9.53
C THR A 164 -25.95 26.19 8.04
N LEU A 165 -25.78 27.40 7.50
CA LEU A 165 -25.75 27.65 6.07
C LEU A 165 -24.39 28.21 5.68
N ARG A 166 -23.71 27.58 4.72
CA ARG A 166 -22.39 27.97 4.22
C ARG A 166 -22.45 28.23 2.73
N LEU A 167 -22.04 29.42 2.29
CA LEU A 167 -21.97 29.77 0.87
C LEU A 167 -20.76 29.08 0.22
N SER A 168 -20.98 28.25 -0.79
CA SER A 168 -19.94 27.38 -1.35
C SER A 168 -18.84 28.14 -2.09
N TYR A 169 -19.16 29.29 -2.70
CA TYR A 169 -18.17 30.16 -3.35
C TYR A 169 -17.28 30.94 -2.37
N SER A 170 -17.88 31.55 -1.35
CA SER A 170 -17.18 32.52 -0.48
C SER A 170 -16.71 31.94 0.86
N GLY A 171 -17.19 30.75 1.23
CA GLY A 171 -16.97 30.14 2.53
C GLY A 171 -17.65 30.85 3.70
N LYS A 172 -18.36 31.97 3.49
CA LYS A 172 -19.11 32.66 4.53
C LYS A 172 -20.23 31.76 5.05
N ALA A 173 -20.43 31.74 6.37
CA ALA A 173 -21.44 30.93 7.01
C ALA A 173 -22.34 31.76 7.94
N VAL A 174 -23.60 31.36 8.03
CA VAL A 174 -24.58 31.84 9.01
C VAL A 174 -24.99 30.66 9.86
N HIS A 175 -24.88 30.82 11.18
CA HIS A 175 -25.31 29.82 12.14
C HIS A 175 -26.47 30.35 12.95
N ARG A 176 -27.54 29.56 13.08
CA ARG A 176 -28.71 29.90 13.88
C ARG A 176 -29.03 28.76 14.83
N PRO A 177 -28.78 28.91 16.14
CA PRO A 177 -29.28 27.95 17.11
C PRO A 177 -30.80 28.12 17.22
N VAL A 178 -31.52 27.01 17.11
CA VAL A 178 -32.97 26.93 17.28
C VAL A 178 -33.25 26.00 18.45
N ASP A 179 -33.95 26.51 19.45
CA ASP A 179 -34.51 25.69 20.52
C ASP A 179 -35.89 25.17 20.07
N ARG A 180 -36.25 23.94 20.49
CA ARG A 180 -37.56 23.31 20.17
C ARG A 180 -38.75 24.19 20.56
N THR A 181 -38.55 25.10 21.50
CA THR A 181 -39.60 25.92 22.11
C THR A 181 -40.11 27.06 21.20
N ILE A 182 -39.37 27.47 20.17
CA ILE A 182 -39.71 28.68 19.37
C ILE A 182 -40.84 28.39 18.33
N GLY A 183 -41.34 27.15 18.26
CA GLY A 183 -42.52 26.77 17.47
C GLY A 183 -43.84 26.71 18.24
N VAL A 184 -43.84 26.92 19.56
CA VAL A 184 -45.07 27.01 20.37
C VAL A 184 -45.15 28.42 20.94
N SER A 185 -46.03 29.21 20.36
CA SER A 185 -46.59 30.38 21.02
C SER A 185 -47.18 29.92 22.36
N SER A 186 -46.46 30.12 23.45
CA SER A 186 -47.04 30.19 24.79
C SER A 186 -46.96 31.63 25.24
N SER A 187 -47.98 32.40 24.83
CA SER A 187 -48.50 33.49 25.63
C SER A 187 -48.68 32.99 27.06
N VAL A 188 -47.84 33.45 27.98
CA VAL A 188 -48.14 33.40 29.41
C VAL A 188 -48.16 34.85 29.85
N MET A 189 -49.38 35.34 30.00
CA MET A 189 -49.69 36.58 30.70
C MET A 189 -49.11 36.49 32.11
N ALA A 190 -48.27 37.47 32.47
CA ALA A 190 -47.88 37.73 33.84
C ALA A 190 -49.09 38.30 34.60
N GLY A 191 -49.36 37.73 35.76
CA GLY A 191 -50.05 38.42 36.86
C GLY A 191 -49.08 39.29 37.65
#